data_AF-A0A959B7B5-F1
#
_entry.id   AF-A0A959B7B5-F1
#
_cell.length_a   1.000
_cell.length_b   1.000
_cell.length_c   1.000
_cell.angle_alpha   90.00
_cell.angle_beta   90.00
_cell.angle_gamma   90.00
#
_symmetry.space_group_name_H-M   'P 1'
#
loop_
_entity.id
_entity.type
_entity.pdbx_description
1 polymer ?
#
loop_
_entity_poly.entity_id
_entity_poly.type
_entity_poly.pdbx_seq_one_letter_code
_entity_poly.pdbx_strand_id
1 'polypeptide(L)' 'MKTCFTVLVLCIVSLSAWGQDDLLSLLGDEEEVTNYATASFKTNRVINLHSLESTSGGVMDFKISHRFGTLNRGA' A
#
# COMPACT_ATOMS: atom_id res chain seq x y z
N MET A 1 -30.18 42.93 -19.77
CA MET A 1 -29.19 43.55 -18.87
C MET A 1 -28.91 42.71 -17.63
N LYS A 2 -29.94 42.25 -16.90
CA LYS A 2 -29.82 41.37 -15.72
C LYS A 2 -29.11 40.02 -15.98
N THR A 3 -29.32 39.38 -17.13
CA THR A 3 -28.66 38.12 -17.52
C THR A 3 -27.17 38.28 -17.85
N CYS A 4 -26.77 39.39 -18.49
CA CYS A 4 -25.36 39.71 -18.70
C CYS A 4 -24.63 39.97 -17.37
N PHE A 5 -25.29 40.66 -16.44
CA PHE A 5 -24.74 40.94 -15.12
C PHE A 5 -24.51 39.66 -14.30
N THR A 6 -25.45 38.70 -14.34
CA THR A 6 -25.27 37.41 -13.65
C THR A 6 -24.13 36.56 -14.22
N VAL A 7 -23.92 36.59 -15.55
CA VAL A 7 -22.81 35.87 -16.19
C VAL A 7 -21.46 36.50 -15.81
N LEU A 8 -21.39 37.83 -15.78
CA LEU A 8 -20.19 38.56 -15.36
C LEU A 8 -19.79 38.20 -13.92
N VAL A 9 -20.76 38.19 -13.00
CA VAL A 9 -20.52 37.82 -11.59
C VAL A 9 -20.04 36.38 -11.46
N LEU A 10 -20.62 35.45 -12.21
CA LEU A 10 -20.20 34.04 -12.21
C LEU A 10 -18.75 33.88 -12.70
N CYS A 11 -18.35 34.60 -13.75
CA CYS A 11 -16.97 34.61 -14.25
C CYS A 11 -15.97 35.18 -13.24
N ILE A 12 -16.37 36.17 -12.43
CA ILE A 12 -15.50 36.76 -11.42
C ILE A 12 -15.28 35.78 -10.25
N VAL A 13 -16.30 35.02 -9.85
CA VAL A 13 -16.19 34.02 -8.78
C VAL A 13 -15.26 32.87 -9.19
N SER A 14 -15.26 32.46 -10.46
CA SER A 14 -14.35 31.42 -10.95
C SER A 14 -12.86 31.80 -10.93
N LEU A 15 -12.52 33.10 -10.84
CA LEU A 15 -11.12 33.55 -10.72
C LEU A 15 -10.51 33.27 -9.34
N SER A 16 -11.34 32.93 -8.34
CA SER A 16 -10.91 32.64 -6.97
C SER A 16 -10.78 31.14 -6.65
N ALA A 17 -10.91 30.28 -7.67
CA ALA A 17 -10.72 28.85 -7.50
C ALA A 17 -9.22 28.51 -7.43
N TRP A 18 -8.68 28.40 -6.22
CA TRP A 18 -7.33 27.86 -5.98
C TRP A 18 -7.46 26.35 -5.73
N GLY A 19 -6.58 25.57 -6.36
CA GLY A 19 -6.53 24.12 -6.17
C GLY A 19 -5.91 23.74 -4.82
N GLN A 20 -6.02 22.46 -4.45
CA GLN A 20 -5.29 21.91 -3.32
C GLN A 20 -3.78 21.87 -3.65
N ASP A 21 -2.94 22.17 -2.67
CA ASP A 21 -1.49 21.95 -2.78
C ASP A 21 -1.20 20.48 -3.16
N ASP A 22 -0.12 20.25 -3.90
CA ASP A 22 0.24 18.89 -4.33
C ASP A 22 0.51 18.00 -3.11
N LEU A 23 -0.37 17.03 -2.86
CA LEU A 23 -0.25 16.09 -1.74
C LEU A 23 1.09 15.35 -1.76
N LEU A 24 1.67 15.14 -2.94
CA LEU A 24 2.94 14.45 -3.10
C LEU A 24 4.12 15.25 -2.54
N SER A 25 4.00 16.58 -2.48
CA SER A 25 5.03 17.46 -1.92
C SER A 25 5.32 17.22 -0.43
N LEU A 26 4.40 16.56 0.30
CA LEU A 26 4.58 16.18 1.71
C LEU A 26 5.55 15.02 1.93
N LEU A 27 5.86 14.24 0.90
CA LEU A 27 6.79 13.10 1.01
C LEU A 27 8.26 13.55 1.06
N GLY A 28 8.55 14.79 0.63
CA GLY A 28 9.91 15.30 0.51
C GLY A 28 10.68 14.71 -0.68
N ASP A 29 11.94 15.12 -0.83
CA ASP A 29 12.82 14.53 -1.83
C ASP A 29 13.32 13.17 -1.30
N GLU A 30 12.94 12.07 -1.96
CA GLU A 30 13.49 10.75 -1.66
C GLU A 30 14.90 10.65 -2.25
N GLU A 31 15.90 10.37 -1.41
CA GLU A 31 17.23 10.01 -1.92
C GLU A 31 17.13 8.69 -2.69
N GLU A 32 17.74 8.62 -3.88
CA GLU A 32 17.82 7.38 -4.66
C GLU A 32 18.73 6.35 -3.95
N VAL A 33 18.16 5.62 -2.98
CA VAL A 33 18.86 4.56 -2.25
C VAL A 33 18.67 3.23 -2.96
N THR A 34 19.78 2.59 -3.33
CA THR A 34 19.75 1.21 -3.84
C THR A 34 19.49 0.24 -2.68
N ASN A 35 18.27 -0.31 -2.62
CA ASN A 35 17.89 -1.31 -1.63
C ASN A 35 18.18 -2.72 -2.15
N TYR A 36 19.06 -3.44 -1.46
CA TYR A 36 19.33 -4.84 -1.76
C TYR A 36 18.32 -5.77 -1.08
N ALA A 37 17.99 -6.87 -1.74
CA ALA A 37 17.17 -7.92 -1.14
C ALA A 37 17.93 -8.59 0.01
N THR A 38 17.32 -8.60 1.20
CA THR A 38 17.95 -9.16 2.41
C THR A 38 17.67 -10.66 2.61
N ALA A 39 16.63 -11.19 1.97
CA ALA A 39 16.24 -12.59 2.04
C ALA A 39 15.38 -12.96 0.81
N SER A 40 15.48 -14.22 0.37
CA SER A 40 14.62 -14.75 -0.70
C SER A 40 13.20 -15.04 -0.20
N PHE A 41 13.08 -15.50 1.05
CA PHE A 41 11.81 -15.74 1.74
C PHE A 41 11.89 -15.26 3.18
N LYS A 42 10.78 -14.76 3.74
CA LYS A 42 10.77 -14.25 5.12
C LYS A 42 10.73 -15.35 6.19
N THR A 43 10.59 -16.62 5.79
CA THR A 43 10.37 -17.75 6.71
C THR A 43 11.08 -19.01 6.21
N ASN A 44 11.14 -20.03 7.08
CA ASN A 44 11.75 -21.34 6.82
C ASN A 44 10.88 -22.29 5.97
N ARG A 45 9.60 -21.96 5.69
CA ARG A 45 8.68 -22.83 4.94
C ARG A 45 7.82 -22.05 3.95
N VAL A 46 7.81 -22.47 2.70
CA VAL A 46 6.97 -21.91 1.64
C VAL A 46 5.89 -22.93 1.31
N ILE A 47 4.68 -22.72 1.84
CA ILE A 47 3.56 -23.65 1.74
C ILE A 47 3.96 -25.02 2.31
N ASN A 48 4.33 -25.97 1.45
CA ASN A 48 4.73 -27.33 1.80
C ASN A 48 6.22 -27.60 1.61
N LEU A 49 6.97 -26.66 1.05
CA LEU A 49 8.40 -26.76 0.76
C LEU A 49 9.24 -26.09 1.84
N HIS A 50 10.50 -26.52 1.95
CA HIS A 50 11.46 -25.86 2.81
C HIS A 50 12.06 -24.64 2.10
N SER A 51 12.23 -23.55 2.83
CA SER A 51 12.98 -22.39 2.37
C SER A 51 14.47 -22.63 2.54
N LEU A 52 15.28 -21.86 1.82
CA LEU A 52 16.72 -21.72 2.07
C LEU A 52 17.04 -20.80 3.26
N GLU A 53 16.05 -20.09 3.79
CA GLU A 53 16.20 -19.08 4.85
C GLU A 53 15.89 -19.68 6.23
N SER A 54 16.66 -19.26 7.24
CA SER A 54 16.44 -19.66 8.64
C SER A 54 15.96 -18.49 9.49
N THR A 55 15.26 -18.79 10.58
CA THR A 55 14.84 -17.78 11.56
C THR A 55 16.05 -17.22 12.29
N SER A 56 16.11 -15.89 12.43
CA SER A 56 17.17 -15.22 13.18
C SER A 56 17.18 -15.66 14.64
N GLY A 57 18.36 -15.65 15.26
CA GLY A 57 18.52 -16.00 16.67
C GLY A 57 17.67 -15.10 17.58
N GLY A 58 16.99 -15.70 18.57
CA GLY A 58 16.13 -14.99 19.51
C GLY A 58 14.71 -14.68 19.00
N VAL A 59 14.38 -15.00 17.74
CA VAL A 59 13.04 -14.83 17.20
C VAL A 59 12.21 -16.08 17.46
N MET A 60 11.05 -15.91 18.10
CA MET A 60 10.06 -16.98 18.23
C MET A 60 9.28 -17.13 16.92
N ASP A 61 9.40 -18.29 16.29
CA ASP A 61 8.69 -18.64 15.06
C ASP A 61 7.59 -19.68 15.35
N PHE A 62 6.35 -19.22 15.49
CA PHE A 62 5.17 -20.06 15.74
C PHE A 62 4.26 -20.08 14.50
N LYS A 63 3.96 -21.29 14.00
CA LYS A 63 3.13 -21.50 12.81
C LYS A 63 1.93 -22.38 13.12
N ILE A 64 0.73 -21.87 12.91
CA ILE A 64 -0.51 -22.65 12.96
C ILE A 64 -0.83 -23.12 11.55
N SER A 65 -0.73 -24.43 11.32
CA SER A 65 -1.10 -25.05 10.05
C SER A 65 -2.47 -25.70 10.16
N HIS A 66 -3.49 -25.09 9.58
CA HIS A 66 -4.79 -25.74 9.42
C HIS A 66 -4.76 -26.64 8.18
N ARG A 67 -4.93 -27.96 8.37
CA ARG A 67 -5.07 -28.92 7.26
C ARG A 67 -6.55 -29.15 7.00
N PHE A 68 -7.05 -28.61 5.89
CA PHE A 68 -8.39 -28.95 5.42
C PHE A 68 -8.37 -30.37 4.83
N GLY A 69 -9.24 -31.24 5.36
CA GLY A 69 -9.49 -32.56 4.80
C GLY A 69 -10.40 -32.50 3.57
N THR A 70 -10.68 -33.65 2.96
CA THR A 70 -11.65 -33.74 1.87
C THR A 70 -13.05 -33.38 2.36
N LEU A 71 -13.79 -32.59 1.56
CA LEU A 71 -15.15 -32.14 1.88
C LEU A 71 -16.15 -33.29 2.09
N ASN A 72 -15.84 -34.49 1.61
CA ASN A 72 -16.70 -35.68 1.69
C ASN A 72 -16.72 -36.38 3.07
N ARG A 73 -16.05 -35.83 4.09
CA ARG A 73 -16.02 -36.44 5.44
C ARG A 73 -17.13 -35.99 6.37
N GLY A 74 -18.02 -35.09 5.94
CA GLY A 74 -19.17 -34.60 6.71
C GLY A 74 -18.73 -33.84 7.98
N ALA A 75 -18.76 -32.52 7.91
CA ALA A 75 -18.85 -31.71 9.13
C ALA A 75 -20.31 -31.68 9.61
#